data_AF-A0A498MD05-F1
#
_entry.id   AF-A0A498MD05-F1
#
_cell.length_a   1.000
_cell.length_b   1.000
_cell.length_c   1.000
_cell.angle_alpha   90.00
_cell.angle_beta   90.00
_cell.angle_gamma   90.00
#
_symmetry.space_group_name_H-M   'P 1'
#
loop_
_entity.id
_entity.type
_entity.pdbx_description
1 polymer ?
#
loop_
_entity_poly.entity_id
_entity_poly.type
_entity_poly.pdbx_seq_one_letter_code
_entity_poly.pdbx_strand_id
1 'polypeptide(L)'
;MTRRPSGGGRQRLSTQQQELAVVDLVRADNAIRLHQLRQKILADRQVFNNINHVSITTIRRILGKHSITMKQLYRVPFERNSDRVKGLRTEYVRRILAMDGAAQPHEFIFIDEAGFDLSKTRRRGRNGFKHEMLTQSPASALGKNECGQAAEKHRDEAGQPMMGRHKSQLAGW
;
A
#
# COMPACT_ATOMS: atom_id res chain seq x y z
N MET A 1 -41.46 7.06 35.54
CA MET A 1 -40.24 7.89 35.68
C MET A 1 -39.73 8.26 34.29
N THR A 2 -39.97 9.48 33.83
CA THR A 2 -39.45 10.00 32.54
C THR A 2 -38.03 10.54 32.75
N ARG A 3 -37.05 10.00 32.02
CA ARG A 3 -35.66 10.49 32.06
C ARG A 3 -35.62 11.93 31.55
N ARG A 4 -35.00 12.83 32.32
CA ARG A 4 -34.67 14.19 31.86
C ARG A 4 -33.75 14.09 30.62
N PRO A 5 -33.92 14.96 29.62
CA PRO A 5 -33.00 15.01 28.50
C PRO A 5 -31.59 15.28 29.03
N SER A 6 -30.60 14.60 28.46
CA SER A 6 -29.18 14.76 28.77
C SER A 6 -28.72 16.18 28.44
N GLY A 7 -28.97 17.14 29.33
CA GLY A 7 -28.55 18.53 29.22
C GLY A 7 -27.18 18.70 29.86
N GLY A 8 -26.11 18.53 29.09
CA GLY A 8 -24.76 18.80 29.59
C GLY A 8 -23.67 18.21 28.71
N GLY A 9 -23.18 19.00 27.75
CA GLY A 9 -22.03 18.63 26.94
C GLY A 9 -21.37 19.86 26.33
N ARG A 10 -20.03 19.85 26.25
CA ARG A 10 -19.27 20.87 25.51
C ARG A 10 -19.74 20.87 24.06
N GLN A 11 -20.11 22.05 23.55
CA GLN A 11 -20.57 22.21 22.17
C GLN A 11 -19.54 21.67 21.17
N ARG A 12 -20.03 21.08 20.09
CA ARG A 12 -19.17 20.49 19.05
C ARG A 12 -18.39 21.62 18.36
N LEU A 13 -17.08 21.44 18.20
CA LEU A 13 -16.19 22.37 17.52
C LEU A 13 -16.44 22.47 16.00
N SER A 14 -17.10 21.46 15.42
CA SER A 14 -17.35 21.34 13.98
C SER A 14 -18.80 20.94 13.75
N THR A 15 -19.42 21.55 12.76
CA THR A 15 -20.74 21.16 12.25
C THR A 15 -20.63 19.86 11.47
N GLN A 16 -21.73 19.10 11.34
CA GLN A 16 -21.74 17.85 10.56
C GLN A 16 -21.32 18.07 9.10
N GLN A 17 -21.74 19.17 8.47
CA GLN A 17 -21.32 19.56 7.13
C GLN A 17 -19.80 19.74 7.01
N GLN A 18 -19.18 20.38 8.02
CA GLN A 18 -17.73 20.57 8.08
C GLN A 18 -16.99 19.25 8.28
N GLU A 19 -17.54 18.33 9.08
CA GLU A 19 -16.95 17.00 9.24
C GLU A 19 -16.97 16.21 7.91
N LEU A 20 -18.05 16.31 7.14
CA LEU A 20 -18.15 15.67 5.81
C LEU A 20 -17.16 16.28 4.81
N ALA A 21 -16.99 17.60 4.81
CA ALA A 21 -16.01 18.26 3.96
C ALA A 21 -14.57 17.78 4.25
N VAL A 22 -14.24 17.51 5.52
CA VAL A 22 -12.94 16.90 5.90
C VAL A 22 -12.80 15.49 5.31
N VAL A 23 -13.87 14.71 5.29
CA VAL A 23 -13.88 13.37 4.68
C VAL A 23 -13.68 13.46 3.16
N ASP A 24 -14.35 14.39 2.50
CA ASP A 24 -14.25 14.57 1.06
C ASP A 24 -12.85 15.01 0.63
N LEU A 25 -12.18 15.86 1.42
CA LEU A 25 -10.78 16.23 1.22
C LEU A 25 -9.84 15.01 1.25
N VAL A 26 -10.06 14.07 2.18
CA VAL A 26 -9.26 12.84 2.26
C VAL A 26 -9.59 11.89 1.11
N ARG A 27 -10.86 11.78 0.71
CA ARG A 27 -11.26 10.93 -0.42
C ARG A 27 -10.69 11.43 -1.75
N ALA A 28 -10.63 12.74 -1.95
CA ALA A 28 -10.06 13.35 -3.15
C ALA A 28 -8.53 13.16 -3.23
N ASP A 29 -7.84 13.22 -2.09
CA ASP A 29 -6.39 13.06 -2.01
C ASP A 29 -6.01 12.13 -0.84
N ASN A 30 -6.00 10.83 -1.12
CA ASN A 30 -5.68 9.80 -0.12
C ASN A 30 -4.21 9.88 0.36
N ALA A 31 -3.34 10.62 -0.31
CA ALA A 31 -1.93 10.77 0.08
C ALA A 31 -1.70 11.92 1.08
N ILE A 32 -2.73 12.73 1.36
CA ILE A 32 -2.61 13.91 2.21
C ILE A 32 -2.22 13.54 3.64
N ARG A 33 -1.24 14.26 4.21
CA ARG A 33 -0.86 14.12 5.62
C ARG A 33 -1.78 14.95 6.50
N LEU A 34 -1.97 14.52 7.75
CA LEU A 34 -2.83 15.24 8.72
C LEU A 34 -2.46 16.72 8.94
N HIS A 35 -1.18 17.09 8.87
CA HIS A 35 -0.77 18.50 9.01
C HIS A 35 -1.13 19.33 7.77
N GLN A 36 -1.07 18.75 6.58
CA GLN A 36 -1.46 19.39 5.32
C GLN A 36 -2.98 19.53 5.27
N LEU A 37 -3.71 18.50 5.71
CA LEU A 37 -5.15 18.54 5.86
C LEU A 37 -5.57 19.66 6.83
N ARG A 38 -4.86 19.84 7.95
CA ARG A 38 -5.05 20.98 8.85
C ARG A 38 -4.85 22.32 8.15
N GLN A 39 -3.79 22.47 7.36
CA GLN A 39 -3.52 23.71 6.61
C GLN A 39 -4.62 24.01 5.60
N LYS A 40 -5.09 23.00 4.85
CA LYS A 40 -6.22 23.15 3.91
C LYS A 40 -7.50 23.60 4.62
N ILE A 41 -7.82 22.99 5.77
CA ILE A 41 -9.00 23.37 6.58
C ILE A 41 -8.92 24.82 7.06
N LEU A 42 -7.73 25.30 7.48
CA LEU A 42 -7.55 26.68 7.95
C LEU A 42 -7.52 27.71 6.81
N ALA A 43 -7.11 27.29 5.61
CA ALA A 43 -7.11 28.15 4.42
C ALA A 43 -8.51 28.31 3.82
N ASP A 44 -9.35 27.26 3.88
CA ASP A 44 -10.71 27.29 3.33
C ASP A 44 -11.70 27.99 4.28
N ARG A 45 -11.91 29.28 4.02
CA ARG A 45 -12.86 30.12 4.76
C ARG A 45 -14.30 29.99 4.27
N GLN A 46 -14.58 29.30 3.17
CA GLN A 46 -15.95 29.14 2.69
C GLN A 46 -16.70 28.10 3.52
N VAL A 47 -16.05 26.96 3.80
CA VAL A 47 -16.65 25.86 4.56
C VAL A 47 -16.33 25.95 6.06
N PHE A 48 -15.14 26.44 6.42
CA PHE A 48 -14.63 26.46 7.79
C PHE A 48 -14.49 27.87 8.40
N ASN A 49 -15.37 28.81 8.00
CA ASN A 49 -15.38 30.20 8.48
C ASN A 49 -15.28 30.35 10.02
N ASN A 50 -15.97 29.48 10.77
CA ASN A 50 -16.05 29.53 12.23
C ASN A 50 -14.87 28.86 12.95
N ILE A 51 -13.92 28.30 12.20
CA ILE A 51 -12.83 27.50 12.74
C ILE A 51 -11.49 28.23 12.53
N ASN A 52 -10.98 28.84 13.60
CA ASN A 52 -9.68 29.50 13.59
C ASN A 52 -8.52 28.57 13.98
N HIS A 53 -8.82 27.44 14.63
CA HIS A 53 -7.81 26.47 15.07
C HIS A 53 -8.40 25.06 15.17
N VAL A 54 -7.69 24.08 14.60
CA VAL A 54 -8.01 22.65 14.72
C VAL A 54 -6.75 21.87 15.08
N SER A 55 -6.85 21.03 16.11
CA SER A 55 -5.78 20.12 16.46
C SER A 55 -5.76 18.89 15.54
N ILE A 56 -4.58 18.31 15.32
CA ILE A 56 -4.43 17.06 14.54
C ILE A 56 -5.26 15.92 15.16
N THR A 57 -5.38 15.88 16.48
CA THR A 57 -6.18 14.87 17.19
C THR A 57 -7.68 15.04 16.93
N THR A 58 -8.16 16.28 16.81
CA THR A 58 -9.55 16.57 16.40
C THR A 58 -9.83 16.02 15.01
N ILE A 59 -8.94 16.29 14.04
CA ILE A 59 -9.06 15.75 12.67
C ILE A 59 -9.09 14.23 12.70
N ARG A 60 -8.18 13.59 13.45
CA ARG A 60 -8.15 12.13 13.60
C ARG A 60 -9.45 11.57 14.21
N ARG A 61 -10.04 12.25 15.20
CA ARG A 61 -11.32 11.85 15.81
C ARG A 61 -12.48 11.97 14.81
N ILE A 62 -12.51 13.04 14.01
CA ILE A 62 -13.52 13.21 12.94
C ILE A 62 -13.41 12.06 11.94
N LEU A 63 -12.20 11.74 11.45
CA LEU A 63 -11.99 10.64 10.52
C LEU A 63 -12.41 9.28 11.12
N GLY A 64 -12.06 9.04 12.39
CA GLY A 64 -12.47 7.82 13.11
C GLY A 64 -13.98 7.71 13.30
N LYS A 65 -14.67 8.82 13.57
CA LYS A 65 -16.14 8.87 13.69
C LYS A 65 -16.84 8.50 12.37
N HIS A 66 -16.24 8.85 11.24
CA HIS A 66 -16.74 8.54 9.89
C HIS A 66 -16.15 7.25 9.29
N SER A 67 -15.50 6.41 10.11
CA SER A 67 -14.89 5.14 9.69
C SER A 67 -13.87 5.26 8.55
N ILE A 68 -13.21 6.42 8.45
CA ILE A 68 -12.15 6.67 7.46
C ILE A 68 -10.79 6.37 8.07
N THR A 69 -10.03 5.51 7.40
CA THR A 69 -8.64 5.20 7.76
C THR A 69 -7.70 5.72 6.68
N MET A 70 -6.67 6.47 7.07
CA MET A 70 -5.62 6.88 6.15
C MET A 70 -4.60 5.75 6.05
N LYS A 71 -4.77 4.87 5.06
CA LYS A 71 -3.80 3.81 4.78
C LYS A 71 -2.55 4.41 4.14
N GLN A 72 -1.40 3.82 4.44
CA GLN A 72 -0.17 4.16 3.74
C GLN A 72 -0.31 3.77 2.27
N LEU A 73 -0.11 4.73 1.38
CA LEU A 73 -0.08 4.47 -0.06
C LEU A 73 1.22 3.74 -0.42
N TYR A 74 1.10 2.55 -1.01
CA TYR A 74 2.25 1.90 -1.64
C TYR A 74 2.46 2.52 -3.01
N ARG A 75 3.71 2.86 -3.34
CA ARG A 75 4.04 3.38 -4.66
C ARG A 75 4.27 2.20 -5.59
N VAL A 76 3.38 2.01 -6.56
CA VAL A 76 3.63 1.10 -7.68
C VAL A 76 4.61 1.80 -8.62
N PRO A 77 5.71 1.13 -9.04
CA PRO A 77 6.61 1.69 -10.05
C PRO A 77 5.83 2.12 -11.30
N PHE A 78 6.05 3.34 -11.77
CA PHE A 78 5.29 3.95 -12.88
C PHE A 78 5.29 3.07 -14.14
N GLU A 79 6.40 2.40 -14.44
CA GLU A 79 6.53 1.50 -15.59
C GLU A 79 5.52 0.34 -15.55
N ARG A 80 5.23 -0.20 -14.36
CA ARG A 80 4.27 -1.30 -14.15
C ARG A 80 2.80 -0.88 -14.30
N ASN A 81 2.51 0.42 -14.28
CA ASN A 81 1.15 0.98 -14.40
C ASN A 81 0.93 1.70 -15.74
N SER A 82 1.87 1.61 -16.69
CA SER A 82 1.67 2.16 -18.03
C SER A 82 0.54 1.44 -18.75
N ASP A 83 -0.21 2.17 -19.58
CA ASP A 83 -1.35 1.60 -20.31
C ASP A 83 -0.93 0.50 -21.27
N ARG A 84 0.29 0.60 -21.83
CA ARG A 84 0.93 -0.47 -22.60
C ARG A 84 1.07 -1.75 -21.78
N VAL A 85 1.63 -1.68 -20.57
CA VAL A 85 1.82 -2.86 -19.70
C VAL A 85 0.48 -3.42 -19.23
N LYS A 86 -0.53 -2.58 -19.00
CA LYS A 86 -1.89 -3.05 -18.71
C LYS A 86 -2.49 -3.82 -19.89
N GLY A 87 -2.37 -3.31 -21.10
CA GLY A 87 -2.83 -3.98 -22.32
C GLY A 87 -2.18 -5.35 -22.50
N LEU A 88 -0.84 -5.42 -22.39
CA LEU A 88 -0.10 -6.68 -22.46
C LEU A 88 -0.54 -7.69 -21.40
N ARG A 89 -0.78 -7.24 -20.16
CA ARG A 89 -1.29 -8.12 -19.10
C ARG A 89 -2.71 -8.61 -19.39
N THR A 90 -3.58 -7.76 -19.90
CA THR A 90 -4.95 -8.16 -20.27
C THR A 90 -4.94 -9.20 -21.38
N GLU A 91 -4.09 -9.01 -22.41
CA GLU A 91 -3.94 -9.96 -23.50
C GLU A 91 -3.37 -11.31 -23.02
N TYR A 92 -2.33 -11.26 -22.19
CA TYR A 92 -1.75 -12.45 -21.56
C TYR A 92 -2.79 -13.25 -20.77
N VAL A 93 -3.58 -12.60 -19.91
CA VAL A 93 -4.63 -13.26 -19.13
C VAL A 93 -5.70 -13.87 -20.03
N ARG A 94 -6.13 -13.17 -21.09
CA ARG A 94 -7.09 -13.71 -22.07
C ARG A 94 -6.57 -14.97 -22.75
N ARG A 95 -5.29 -14.97 -23.14
CA ARG A 95 -4.66 -16.12 -23.80
C ARG A 95 -4.55 -17.32 -22.87
N ILE A 96 -4.13 -17.13 -21.62
CA ILE A 96 -4.03 -18.21 -20.63
C ILE A 96 -5.42 -18.79 -20.34
N LEU A 97 -6.44 -17.95 -20.12
CA LEU A 97 -7.81 -18.41 -19.89
C LEU A 97 -8.37 -19.21 -21.07
N ALA A 98 -8.06 -18.81 -22.31
CA ALA A 98 -8.49 -19.54 -23.50
C ALA A 98 -7.81 -20.92 -23.61
N MET A 99 -6.53 -21.03 -23.23
CA MET A 99 -5.82 -22.30 -23.18
C MET A 99 -6.33 -23.19 -22.03
N ASP A 100 -6.61 -22.64 -20.85
CA ASP A 100 -7.21 -23.40 -19.74
C ASP A 100 -8.61 -23.96 -20.10
N GLY A 101 -9.36 -23.27 -20.96
CA GLY A 101 -10.68 -23.69 -21.43
C GLY A 101 -10.68 -24.55 -22.70
N ALA A 102 -9.51 -24.87 -23.27
CA ALA A 102 -9.41 -25.65 -24.50
C ALA A 102 -9.77 -27.13 -24.25
N ALA A 103 -10.30 -27.80 -25.30
CA ALA A 103 -10.69 -29.21 -25.23
C ALA A 103 -9.50 -30.15 -24.97
N GLN A 104 -8.29 -29.71 -25.31
CA GLN A 104 -7.06 -30.42 -24.99
C GLN A 104 -6.38 -29.69 -23.81
N PRO A 105 -6.11 -30.39 -22.68
CA PRO A 105 -5.49 -29.75 -21.53
C PRO A 105 -4.04 -29.37 -21.84
N HIS A 106 -3.68 -28.11 -21.57
CA HIS A 106 -2.31 -27.63 -21.66
C HIS A 106 -1.59 -27.79 -20.32
N GLU A 107 -0.34 -28.29 -20.38
CA GLU A 107 0.55 -28.37 -19.22
C GLU A 107 1.37 -27.08 -19.13
N PHE A 108 1.46 -26.50 -17.93
CA PHE A 108 2.15 -25.24 -17.68
C PHE A 108 3.32 -25.45 -16.72
N ILE A 109 4.52 -25.06 -17.16
CA ILE A 109 5.72 -24.99 -16.33
C ILE A 109 6.07 -23.51 -16.18
N PHE A 110 6.09 -23.01 -14.93
CA PHE A 110 6.44 -21.63 -14.63
C PHE A 110 7.90 -21.57 -14.20
N ILE A 111 8.69 -20.73 -14.88
CA ILE A 111 10.10 -20.51 -14.58
C ILE A 111 10.25 -19.08 -14.08
N ASP A 112 10.80 -18.90 -12.88
CA ASP A 112 11.07 -17.57 -12.30
C ASP A 112 12.42 -17.57 -11.57
N GLU A 113 13.04 -16.38 -11.53
CA GLU A 113 14.28 -16.14 -10.80
C GLU A 113 13.97 -15.39 -9.52
N ALA A 114 14.23 -16.03 -8.37
CA ALA A 114 14.09 -15.39 -7.07
C ALA A 114 15.48 -15.01 -6.54
N GLY A 115 15.70 -13.71 -6.35
CA GLY A 115 16.87 -13.21 -5.62
C GLY A 115 16.72 -13.48 -4.13
N PHE A 116 17.63 -14.25 -3.53
CA PHE A 116 17.66 -14.48 -2.09
C PHE A 116 18.60 -13.47 -1.43
N ASP A 117 18.02 -12.62 -0.59
CA ASP A 117 18.79 -11.67 0.20
C ASP A 117 19.24 -12.32 1.51
N LEU A 118 20.56 -12.40 1.71
CA LEU A 118 21.18 -12.87 2.96
C LEU A 118 21.21 -11.79 4.04
N SER A 119 20.73 -10.58 3.76
CA SER A 119 20.67 -9.50 4.72
C SER A 119 19.64 -9.77 5.83
N LYS A 120 19.97 -9.37 7.06
CA LYS A 120 19.06 -9.50 8.20
C LYS A 120 17.92 -8.48 8.04
N THR A 121 16.70 -8.95 7.79
CA THR A 121 15.50 -8.09 7.81
C THR A 121 15.35 -7.43 9.17
N ARG A 122 15.12 -6.11 9.20
CA ARG A 122 14.84 -5.35 10.43
C ARG A 122 13.59 -5.93 11.11
N ARG A 123 13.78 -6.69 12.19
CA ARG A 123 12.68 -7.15 13.04
C ARG A 123 12.15 -5.94 13.83
N ARG A 124 10.86 -5.61 13.64
CA ARG A 124 10.14 -4.72 14.55
C ARG A 124 9.64 -5.56 15.72
N GLY A 125 10.28 -5.44 16.87
CA GLY A 125 9.79 -6.00 18.13
C GLY A 125 8.61 -5.20 18.66
N ARG A 126 7.66 -5.84 19.34
CA ARG A 126 6.65 -5.12 20.13
C ARG A 126 7.29 -4.70 21.45
N ASN A 127 7.84 -3.49 21.49
CA ASN A 127 8.23 -2.88 22.75
C ASN A 127 7.14 -1.87 23.14
N GLY A 128 6.55 -2.06 24.31
CA GLY A 128 5.66 -1.08 24.91
C GLY A 128 6.40 0.24 25.07
N PHE A 129 5.90 1.28 24.41
CA PHE A 129 6.25 2.69 24.61
C PHE A 129 7.69 3.00 25.11
N LYS A 130 8.57 3.29 24.14
CA LYS A 130 9.55 4.39 24.05
C LYS A 130 10.96 3.92 23.63
N HIS A 131 11.41 4.55 22.54
CA HIS A 131 12.74 4.55 21.92
C HIS A 131 13.19 3.29 21.13
N GLU A 132 13.32 3.48 19.81
CA GLU A 132 14.17 2.67 18.94
C GLU A 132 15.35 3.56 18.51
N MET A 133 16.58 3.17 18.85
CA MET A 133 17.77 3.65 18.15
C MET A 133 18.21 2.50 17.23
N LEU A 134 18.14 2.73 15.92
CA LEU A 134 18.69 1.81 14.94
C LEU A 134 20.16 2.17 14.71
N THR A 135 21.06 1.22 14.96
CA THR A 135 22.38 1.21 14.33
C THR A 135 22.29 0.25 13.15
N GLN A 136 22.26 0.77 11.92
CA GLN A 136 22.28 -0.04 10.70
C GLN A 136 23.69 -0.08 10.11
N SER A 137 24.08 -1.24 9.58
CA SER A 137 25.05 -1.35 8.49
C SER A 137 24.25 -1.58 7.20
N PRO A 138 24.59 -0.95 6.06
CA PRO A 138 23.84 -1.12 4.82
C PRO A 138 23.85 -2.58 4.34
N ALA A 139 22.69 -3.05 3.88
CA ALA A 139 22.45 -4.42 3.41
C ALA A 139 23.33 -4.84 2.21
N SER A 140 24.07 -3.91 1.60
CA SER A 140 24.92 -4.15 0.43
C SER A 140 26.22 -4.91 0.71
N ALA A 141 26.57 -5.15 1.97
CA ALA A 141 27.82 -5.81 2.35
C ALA A 141 27.74 -7.35 2.40
N LEU A 142 26.55 -7.94 2.32
CA LEU A 142 26.33 -9.39 2.33
C LEU A 142 25.90 -9.82 0.92
N GLY A 143 26.64 -10.76 0.31
CA GLY A 143 26.47 -11.16 -1.09
C GLY A 143 25.03 -11.58 -1.44
N LYS A 144 24.66 -11.34 -2.69
CA LYS A 144 23.36 -11.75 -3.25
C LYS A 144 23.53 -13.05 -4.01
N ASN A 145 22.65 -14.02 -3.76
CA ASN A 145 22.62 -15.28 -4.48
C ASN A 145 21.39 -15.30 -5.40
N GLU A 146 21.57 -15.76 -6.62
CA GLU A 146 20.50 -15.95 -7.62
C GLU A 146 20.16 -17.44 -7.67
N CYS A 147 18.87 -17.78 -7.64
CA CYS A 147 18.38 -19.16 -7.68
C CYS A 147 17.23 -19.25 -8.68
N GLY A 148 17.37 -20.12 -9.67
CA GLY A 148 16.31 -20.40 -10.65
C GLY A 148 15.34 -21.41 -10.07
N GLN A 149 14.04 -21.14 -10.19
CA GLN A 149 12.98 -22.05 -9.77
C GLN A 149 12.08 -22.37 -10.95
N ALA A 150 11.78 -23.65 -11.13
CA ALA A 150 10.75 -24.13 -12.04
C ALA A 150 9.66 -24.83 -11.21
N ALA A 151 8.40 -24.48 -11.45
CA ALA A 151 7.26 -25.05 -10.75
C ALA A 151 6.23 -25.57 -11.74
N GLU A 152 5.75 -26.79 -11.50
CA GLU A 152 4.68 -27.44 -12.27
C GLU A 152 3.39 -27.47 -11.42
N LYS A 153 2.23 -27.44 -12.08
CA LYS A 153 0.91 -27.32 -11.42
C LYS A 153 0.60 -28.44 -10.41
N HIS A 154 1.32 -29.57 -10.45
CA HIS A 154 1.05 -30.75 -9.62
C HIS A 154 2.24 -31.27 -8.78
N ARG A 155 3.44 -30.69 -8.87
CA ARG A 155 4.58 -30.98 -7.98
C ARG A 155 5.53 -29.78 -7.86
N ASP A 156 5.97 -29.51 -6.64
CA ASP A 156 7.15 -28.68 -6.37
C ASP A 156 8.39 -29.58 -6.42
N GLU A 157 9.26 -29.50 -7.44
CA GLU A 157 10.54 -30.21 -7.42
C GLU A 157 11.75 -29.37 -7.93
N ALA A 158 12.84 -29.52 -7.16
CA ALA A 158 14.25 -29.20 -7.39
C ALA A 158 14.67 -27.76 -7.77
N GLY A 159 14.90 -26.91 -6.76
CA GLY A 159 15.68 -25.68 -6.93
C GLY A 159 17.16 -25.96 -7.18
N GLN A 160 17.70 -25.49 -8.31
CA GLN A 160 19.11 -25.61 -8.65
C GLN A 160 19.85 -24.28 -8.39
N PRO A 161 20.94 -24.25 -7.60
CA PRO A 161 21.75 -23.05 -7.42
C PRO A 161 22.56 -22.77 -8.69
N MET A 162 22.37 -21.58 -9.27
CA MET A 162 23.11 -21.15 -10.47
C MET A 162 24.30 -20.28 -10.06
N MET A 163 25.52 -20.71 -10.39
CA MET A 163 26.75 -19.98 -10.08
C MET A 163 27.20 -19.13 -11.28
N GLY A 164 26.94 -17.82 -11.25
CA GLY A 164 27.52 -16.84 -12.18
C GLY A 164 26.49 -15.94 -12.89
N ARG A 165 26.94 -14.77 -13.38
CA ARG A 165 26.09 -13.84 -14.14
C ARG A 165 25.78 -14.39 -15.53
N HIS A 166 24.50 -14.67 -15.80
CA HIS A 166 24.05 -14.98 -17.15
C HIS A 166 23.98 -13.72 -18.01
N LYS A 167 24.58 -13.75 -19.21
CA LYS A 167 24.40 -12.71 -20.22
C LYS A 167 23.03 -12.91 -20.87
N SER A 168 22.10 -11.99 -20.62
CA SER A 168 20.86 -11.92 -21.39
C SER A 168 21.19 -11.48 -22.83
N GLN A 169 21.23 -12.42 -23.77
CA GLN A 169 21.06 -12.08 -25.18
C GLN A 169 19.58 -11.76 -25.38
N LEU A 170 19.22 -10.48 -25.23
CA LEU A 170 17.90 -9.98 -25.60
C LEU A 170 17.82 -9.95 -27.14
N ALA A 171 17.32 -11.03 -27.74
CA ALA A 171 16.71 -10.95 -29.05
C ALA A 171 15.41 -10.16 -28.89
N GLY A 172 15.33 -9.01 -29.55
CA GLY A 172 14.20 -8.10 -29.46
C GLY A 172 12.89 -8.73 -29.94
N TRP A 173 11.82 -8.46 -29.20
CA TRP A 173 10.42 -8.45 -29.60
C TRP A 173 9.71 -7.34 -28.82
#